data_AF-A0A950UAH2-F1
#
_entry.id   AF-A0A950UAH2-F1
#
_cell.length_a   1.000
_cell.length_b   1.000
_cell.length_c   1.000
_cell.angle_alpha   90.00
_cell.angle_beta   90.00
_cell.angle_gamma   90.00
#
_symmetry.space_group_name_H-M   'P 1'
#
loop_
_entity.id
_entity.type
_entity.pdbx_description
1 polymer ?
#
loop_
_entity_poly.entity_id
_entity_poly.type
_entity_poly.pdbx_seq_one_letter_code
_entity_poly.pdbx_strand_id
1 'polypeptide(L)'
;PHMGTYEFSVKAVMEDFGDSLEPGDVVIVNDPYRAGTHTQDVRLVRPLFHEDKIFAFAVACAHWSDMGGPIPGTFNPSATESWAEGMIIPPMLVYKRDVPVKSTFEMVRMNVRVPHERMGDLAAQYQATRLLERRLGEYVERYGSDTVALGFEAVMDYAERLLHEEIAALPDGEYVFTDFCDHDIGRASHPRVRFVCRLLIDGDQATIDWTDSDDAPLGPAGLTLPALSSATYDGTLHCFPHLVPLTHGIIRAITVKTRPGSATHVLHPTPVAGYCASGYEKCDTATMGAWGQALAAAGRPEMIFGGTVNLQNCCIGGVHPRTGQRYVSYTWSEGGQGARSYGDGPSFAMFLYGGGAQNQPIEVHERWYPVLYEKFEVAQDSAGHGRHRGGYGSHRRWIMRGDAVNSIHGDREEVTPPGVAGGTNGGPNKLVLNAGTDREENLGMFATNVPLHEGDSIDFLSNGGGGYGNPLEREPQLVLGEVIDGFLSLEEARSMYGVVIESLDPEVHDFRIDRSATEAERAALAGRELPEGYGPGQVHPDGKRTGELLSRALLGHDHIH
;
A
#
# COMPACT_ATOMS: atom_id res chain seq x y z
N PRO A 1 -3.43 2.26 6.45
CA PRO A 1 -2.10 2.87 6.65
C PRO A 1 -1.91 3.71 7.93
N HIS A 2 -2.94 4.24 8.59
CA HIS A 2 -2.75 5.24 9.67
C HIS A 2 -2.92 4.71 11.10
N MET A 3 -3.42 3.47 11.27
CA MET A 3 -3.71 2.90 12.59
C MET A 3 -2.48 2.91 13.50
N GLY A 4 -1.31 2.55 12.98
CA GLY A 4 -0.05 2.57 13.73
C GLY A 4 0.55 3.95 13.94
N THR A 5 -0.07 5.02 13.45
CA THR A 5 0.50 6.39 13.53
C THR A 5 -0.20 7.32 14.51
N TYR A 6 -1.43 7.00 14.94
CA TYR A 6 -2.21 7.93 15.78
C TYR A 6 -1.55 8.24 17.12
N GLU A 7 -0.88 7.26 17.73
CA GLU A 7 -0.13 7.47 18.96
C GLU A 7 1.01 8.49 18.79
N PHE A 8 1.80 8.35 17.72
CA PHE A 8 2.87 9.32 17.38
C PHE A 8 2.31 10.72 17.17
N SER A 9 1.15 10.84 16.51
CA SER A 9 0.49 12.13 16.31
C SER A 9 0.09 12.78 17.63
N VAL A 10 -0.50 12.02 18.55
CA VAL A 10 -0.90 12.53 19.87
C VAL A 10 0.32 12.88 20.72
N LYS A 11 1.36 12.03 20.73
CA LYS A 11 2.61 12.29 21.44
C LYS A 11 3.28 13.58 20.96
N ALA A 12 3.37 13.80 19.66
CA ALA A 12 3.94 15.02 19.09
C ALA A 12 3.18 16.29 19.54
N VAL A 13 1.84 16.21 19.64
CA VAL A 13 1.03 17.32 20.16
C VAL A 13 1.25 17.53 21.67
N MET A 14 1.32 16.45 22.44
CA MET A 14 1.56 16.53 23.88
C MET A 14 2.96 17.08 24.21
N GLU A 15 3.97 16.75 23.42
CA GLU A 15 5.33 17.29 23.57
C GLU A 15 5.36 18.82 23.42
N ASP A 16 4.63 19.37 22.46
CA ASP A 16 4.69 20.80 22.13
C ASP A 16 3.73 21.64 22.99
N PHE A 17 2.58 21.08 23.38
CA PHE A 17 1.53 21.83 24.10
C PHE A 17 1.37 21.43 25.57
N GLY A 18 1.71 20.20 25.97
CA GLY A 18 1.43 19.67 27.31
C GLY A 18 -0.02 19.93 27.74
N ASP A 19 -0.20 20.44 28.96
CA ASP A 19 -1.51 20.76 29.54
C ASP A 19 -2.05 22.16 29.15
N SER A 20 -1.42 22.85 28.18
CA SER A 20 -1.79 24.23 27.83
C SER A 20 -3.00 24.36 26.91
N LEU A 21 -3.49 23.25 26.36
CA LEU A 21 -4.67 23.24 25.49
C LEU A 21 -5.95 23.52 26.28
N GLU A 22 -6.89 24.23 25.65
CA GLU A 22 -8.20 24.56 26.22
C GLU A 22 -9.34 23.84 25.46
N PRO A 23 -10.53 23.69 26.07
CA PRO A 23 -11.71 23.18 25.35
C PRO A 23 -11.99 23.94 24.04
N GLY A 24 -12.21 23.19 22.96
CA GLY A 24 -12.41 23.72 21.60
C GLY A 24 -11.13 24.07 20.84
N ASP A 25 -9.95 23.94 21.45
CA ASP A 25 -8.69 24.01 20.69
C ASP A 25 -8.55 22.80 19.76
N VAL A 26 -7.95 23.01 18.58
CA VAL A 26 -7.64 21.95 17.62
C VAL A 26 -6.27 22.20 17.02
N VAL A 27 -5.42 21.19 17.06
CA VAL A 27 -4.04 21.22 16.57
C VAL A 27 -3.98 20.57 15.18
N ILE A 28 -3.30 21.21 14.24
CA ILE A 28 -2.94 20.66 12.93
C ILE A 28 -1.49 20.17 12.97
N VAL A 29 -1.23 19.03 12.33
CA VAL A 29 0.12 18.48 12.16
C VAL A 29 0.17 17.57 10.93
N ASN A 30 1.28 17.62 10.18
CA ASN A 30 1.59 16.63 9.14
C ASN A 30 3.09 16.26 9.11
N ASP A 31 3.86 16.67 10.13
CA ASP A 31 5.28 16.33 10.25
C ASP A 31 5.45 14.81 10.24
N PRO A 32 6.04 14.25 9.15
CA PRO A 32 6.10 12.80 9.00
C PRO A 32 7.13 12.16 9.93
N TYR A 33 8.12 12.92 10.38
CA TYR A 33 9.21 12.41 11.21
C TYR A 33 8.81 12.28 12.67
N ARG A 34 7.87 13.12 13.13
CA ARG A 34 7.37 13.12 14.51
C ARG A 34 6.00 12.46 14.66
N ALA A 35 5.07 12.73 13.74
CA ALA A 35 3.65 12.51 13.97
C ALA A 35 3.00 11.50 13.02
N GLY A 36 3.56 11.26 11.84
CA GLY A 36 2.83 10.60 10.78
C GLY A 36 3.67 9.93 9.72
N THR A 37 3.15 9.96 8.50
CA THR A 37 3.55 9.11 7.38
C THR A 37 4.29 9.91 6.32
N HIS A 38 3.61 10.85 5.69
CA HIS A 38 4.17 11.85 4.77
C HIS A 38 3.42 13.18 4.88
N THR A 39 3.87 14.21 4.14
CA THR A 39 3.33 15.57 4.23
C THR A 39 1.87 15.68 3.78
N GLN A 40 1.38 14.80 2.92
CA GLN A 40 0.00 14.86 2.43
C GLN A 40 -1.00 14.33 3.47
N ASP A 41 -0.56 13.53 4.43
CA ASP A 41 -1.44 13.00 5.48
C ASP A 41 -1.57 14.01 6.63
N VAL A 42 -2.47 14.98 6.45
CA VAL A 42 -2.70 16.06 7.41
C VAL A 42 -3.66 15.60 8.50
N ARG A 43 -3.30 15.85 9.75
CA ARG A 43 -4.05 15.41 10.93
C ARG A 43 -4.56 16.60 11.72
N LEU A 44 -5.82 16.53 12.14
CA LEU A 44 -6.38 17.38 13.17
C LEU A 44 -6.53 16.60 14.47
N VAL A 45 -5.94 17.11 15.55
CA VAL A 45 -5.95 16.53 16.89
C VAL A 45 -6.74 17.47 17.81
N ARG A 46 -7.86 16.99 18.33
CA ARG A 46 -8.70 17.71 19.31
C ARG A 46 -8.57 17.04 20.68
N PRO A 47 -8.06 17.74 21.72
CA PRO A 47 -8.18 17.30 23.11
C PRO A 47 -9.64 17.28 23.56
N LEU A 48 -10.04 16.21 24.26
CA LEU A 48 -11.38 16.03 24.82
C LEU A 48 -11.33 16.21 26.34
N PHE A 49 -12.21 17.06 26.87
CA PHE A 49 -12.18 17.46 28.28
C PHE A 49 -13.33 16.85 29.11
N HIS A 50 -13.02 16.53 30.35
CA HIS A 50 -13.98 16.25 31.42
C HIS A 50 -13.45 16.86 32.73
N GLU A 51 -14.27 17.63 33.44
CA GLU A 51 -13.86 18.35 34.66
C GLU A 51 -12.53 19.13 34.51
N ASP A 52 -12.42 19.90 33.41
CA ASP A 52 -11.24 20.70 33.06
C ASP A 52 -9.93 19.93 32.84
N LYS A 53 -10.01 18.60 32.69
CA LYS A 53 -8.87 17.74 32.36
C LYS A 53 -9.06 17.06 31.02
N ILE A 54 -7.97 16.93 30.26
CA ILE A 54 -7.95 16.11 29.05
C ILE A 54 -8.10 14.64 29.47
N PHE A 55 -9.11 13.95 28.95
CA PHE A 55 -9.32 12.52 29.20
C PHE A 55 -9.06 11.66 27.96
N ALA A 56 -9.08 12.26 26.76
CA ALA A 56 -8.84 11.58 25.49
C ALA A 56 -8.47 12.58 24.39
N PHE A 57 -8.01 12.07 23.24
CA PHE A 57 -7.81 12.86 22.03
C PHE A 57 -8.63 12.27 20.87
N ALA A 58 -9.28 13.14 20.10
CA ALA A 58 -9.89 12.80 18.83
C ALA A 58 -8.94 13.18 17.68
N VAL A 59 -8.63 12.23 16.80
CA VAL A 59 -7.76 12.46 15.63
C VAL A 59 -8.54 12.22 14.35
N ALA A 60 -8.46 13.15 13.41
CA ALA A 60 -8.92 12.97 12.04
C ALA A 60 -7.77 13.18 11.06
N CYS A 61 -7.39 12.12 10.33
CA CYS A 61 -6.41 12.17 9.25
C CYS A 61 -7.13 12.29 7.91
N ALA A 62 -6.63 13.13 7.01
CA ALA A 62 -7.07 13.20 5.62
C ALA A 62 -5.85 13.36 4.72
N HIS A 63 -5.86 12.65 3.59
CA HIS A 63 -4.84 12.81 2.56
C HIS A 63 -5.17 14.02 1.69
N TRP A 64 -4.28 15.00 1.68
CA TRP A 64 -4.40 16.22 0.89
C TRP A 64 -3.60 16.07 -0.39
N SER A 65 -4.29 16.08 -1.53
CA SER A 65 -3.68 15.78 -2.84
C SER A 65 -2.54 16.72 -3.26
N ASP A 66 -2.41 17.90 -2.66
CA ASP A 66 -1.36 18.86 -2.97
C ASP A 66 -0.99 19.67 -1.73
N MET A 67 0.28 19.62 -1.37
CA MET A 67 0.89 20.35 -0.26
C MET A 67 1.82 21.48 -0.73
N GLY A 68 1.73 21.87 -2.00
CA GLY A 68 2.67 22.78 -2.64
C GLY A 68 3.90 22.05 -3.19
N GLY A 69 5.08 22.66 -3.04
CA GLY A 69 6.32 22.15 -3.61
C GLY A 69 6.50 22.48 -5.11
N PRO A 70 7.51 21.90 -5.79
CA PRO A 70 7.86 22.25 -7.17
C PRO A 70 6.88 21.69 -8.20
N ILE A 71 6.20 20.58 -7.91
CA ILE A 71 5.31 19.89 -8.85
C ILE A 71 3.87 19.77 -8.31
N PRO A 72 2.86 19.75 -9.20
CA PRO A 72 1.47 19.50 -8.79
C PRO A 72 1.32 18.10 -8.21
N GLY A 73 0.65 17.98 -7.06
CA GLY A 73 0.37 16.68 -6.47
C GLY A 73 1.36 16.23 -5.40
N THR A 74 2.45 16.98 -5.18
CA THR A 74 3.50 16.71 -4.18
C THR A 74 4.37 15.48 -4.41
N PHE A 75 3.87 14.42 -5.08
CA PHE A 75 4.61 13.19 -5.36
C PHE A 75 5.75 13.38 -6.36
N ASN A 76 6.94 13.69 -5.85
CA ASN A 76 8.15 14.02 -6.61
C ASN A 76 9.21 12.91 -6.47
N PRO A 77 9.23 11.90 -7.36
CA PRO A 77 10.25 10.85 -7.34
C PRO A 77 11.70 11.37 -7.35
N SER A 78 11.95 12.53 -7.98
CA SER A 78 13.26 13.15 -8.04
C SER A 78 13.62 14.02 -6.83
N ALA A 79 12.76 14.12 -5.80
CA ALA A 79 13.11 14.83 -4.57
C ALA A 79 14.30 14.15 -3.88
N THR A 80 15.21 14.96 -3.36
CA THR A 80 16.35 14.49 -2.54
C THR A 80 16.33 15.07 -1.12
N GLU A 81 15.34 15.94 -0.85
CA GLU A 81 15.07 16.54 0.44
C GLU A 81 13.56 16.80 0.58
N SER A 82 13.01 16.67 1.77
CA SER A 82 11.56 16.78 2.02
C SER A 82 10.99 18.18 1.78
N TRP A 83 11.83 19.22 1.71
CA TRP A 83 11.38 20.57 1.34
C TRP A 83 10.90 20.63 -0.12
N ALA A 84 11.36 19.71 -0.98
CA ALA A 84 10.85 19.54 -2.33
C ALA A 84 9.48 18.82 -2.36
N GLU A 85 8.91 18.47 -1.21
CA GLU A 85 7.62 17.77 -1.06
C GLU A 85 6.55 18.65 -0.39
N GLY A 86 6.73 19.96 -0.45
CA GLY A 86 5.75 20.93 0.02
C GLY A 86 5.84 21.22 1.51
N MET A 87 4.70 21.65 2.07
CA MET A 87 4.65 22.23 3.41
C MET A 87 4.65 21.16 4.51
N ILE A 88 5.65 21.24 5.38
CA ILE A 88 5.69 20.54 6.68
C ILE A 88 5.14 21.48 7.76
N ILE A 89 4.10 21.03 8.45
CA ILE A 89 3.34 21.69 9.49
C ILE A 89 3.67 20.98 10.82
N PRO A 90 4.49 21.61 11.68
CA PRO A 90 4.66 21.12 13.05
C PRO A 90 3.33 21.27 13.83
N PRO A 91 3.19 20.67 15.02
CA PRO A 91 2.03 20.89 15.87
C PRO A 91 1.72 22.38 16.06
N MET A 92 0.59 22.84 15.51
CA MET A 92 0.16 24.23 15.55
C MET A 92 -1.35 24.33 15.77
N LEU A 93 -1.82 25.37 16.48
CA LEU A 93 -3.26 25.62 16.58
C LEU A 93 -3.85 26.01 15.22
N VAL A 94 -4.91 25.32 14.81
CA VAL A 94 -5.74 25.67 13.65
C VAL A 94 -7.11 26.19 14.08
N TYR A 95 -7.61 25.76 15.23
CA TYR A 95 -8.74 26.39 15.91
C TYR A 95 -8.36 26.68 17.36
N LYS A 96 -8.75 27.84 17.85
CA LYS A 96 -8.61 28.23 19.26
C LYS A 96 -9.99 28.45 19.84
N ARG A 97 -10.43 27.63 20.79
CA ARG A 97 -11.78 27.64 21.36
C ARG A 97 -12.87 27.67 20.28
N ASP A 98 -12.80 26.75 19.33
CA ASP A 98 -13.66 26.61 18.15
C ASP A 98 -13.67 27.82 17.19
N VAL A 99 -12.74 28.77 17.35
CA VAL A 99 -12.55 29.90 16.42
C VAL A 99 -11.36 29.62 15.51
N PRO A 100 -11.50 29.69 14.16
CA PRO A 100 -10.40 29.50 13.23
C PRO A 100 -9.22 30.44 13.52
N VAL A 101 -8.01 29.88 13.62
CA VAL A 101 -6.78 30.66 13.74
C VAL A 101 -6.42 31.21 12.36
N LYS A 102 -6.78 32.48 12.12
CA LYS A 102 -6.63 33.14 10.81
C LYS A 102 -5.23 32.97 10.21
N SER A 103 -4.16 33.15 10.99
CA SER A 103 -2.79 33.02 10.49
C SER A 103 -2.48 31.62 9.97
N THR A 104 -2.91 30.57 10.66
CA THR A 104 -2.72 29.18 10.25
C THR A 104 -3.47 28.88 8.96
N PHE A 105 -4.73 29.34 8.87
CA PHE A 105 -5.53 29.20 7.65
C PHE A 105 -4.93 29.93 6.45
N GLU A 106 -4.46 31.17 6.63
CA GLU A 106 -3.82 31.94 5.55
C GLU A 106 -2.48 31.33 5.12
N MET A 107 -1.68 30.81 6.06
CA MET A 107 -0.46 30.09 5.75
C MET A 107 -0.74 28.88 4.85
N VAL A 108 -1.74 28.07 5.19
CA VAL A 108 -2.14 26.93 4.35
C VAL A 108 -2.60 27.40 2.98
N ARG A 109 -3.50 28.40 2.92
CA ARG A 109 -4.04 28.92 1.64
C ARG A 109 -2.96 29.40 0.68
N MET A 110 -1.92 30.05 1.19
CA MET A 110 -0.85 30.61 0.35
C MET A 110 0.10 29.54 -0.20
N ASN A 111 0.19 28.36 0.43
CA ASN A 111 1.20 27.35 0.13
C ASN A 111 0.67 26.14 -0.65
N VAL A 112 -0.62 26.12 -1.04
CA VAL A 112 -1.24 25.02 -1.79
C VAL A 112 -1.81 25.52 -3.12
N ARG A 113 -1.80 24.68 -4.16
CA ARG A 113 -2.25 25.09 -5.51
C ARG A 113 -3.76 25.31 -5.63
N VAL A 114 -4.54 24.51 -4.90
CA VAL A 114 -6.01 24.50 -4.97
C VAL A 114 -6.60 24.73 -3.57
N PRO A 115 -6.51 25.96 -3.03
CA PRO A 115 -6.78 26.21 -1.61
C PRO A 115 -8.23 25.96 -1.21
N HIS A 116 -9.20 26.16 -2.10
CA HIS A 116 -10.61 25.97 -1.76
C HIS A 116 -10.93 24.49 -1.44
N GLU A 117 -10.28 23.54 -2.10
CA GLU A 117 -10.40 22.10 -1.78
C GLU A 117 -9.82 21.81 -0.39
N ARG A 118 -8.58 22.26 -0.11
CA ARG A 118 -7.93 22.05 1.19
C ARG A 118 -8.69 22.71 2.35
N MET A 119 -9.37 23.83 2.11
CA MET A 119 -10.27 24.42 3.10
C MET A 119 -11.51 23.56 3.36
N GLY A 120 -12.00 22.86 2.34
CA GLY A 120 -13.02 21.83 2.47
C GLY A 120 -12.54 20.66 3.33
N ASP A 121 -11.32 20.16 3.08
CA ASP A 121 -10.70 19.09 3.85
C ASP A 121 -10.56 19.47 5.34
N LEU A 122 -10.04 20.67 5.64
CA LEU A 122 -9.96 21.20 7.01
C LEU A 122 -11.33 21.26 7.69
N ALA A 123 -12.34 21.76 6.99
CA ALA A 123 -13.68 21.87 7.53
C ALA A 123 -14.27 20.49 7.84
N ALA A 124 -14.06 19.51 6.95
CA ALA A 124 -14.51 18.14 7.14
C ALA A 124 -13.83 17.48 8.36
N GLN A 125 -12.50 17.57 8.46
CA GLN A 125 -11.73 17.04 9.58
C GLN A 125 -12.12 17.68 10.92
N TYR A 126 -12.37 18.99 10.92
CA TYR A 126 -12.83 19.71 12.10
C TYR A 126 -14.21 19.21 12.56
N GLN A 127 -15.16 19.01 11.65
CA GLN A 127 -16.48 18.46 12.01
C GLN A 127 -16.41 17.00 12.45
N ALA A 128 -15.54 16.19 11.83
CA ALA A 128 -15.33 14.80 12.24
C ALA A 128 -14.83 14.70 13.69
N THR A 129 -13.83 15.50 14.06
CA THR A 129 -13.32 15.55 15.43
C THR A 129 -14.35 16.12 16.42
N ARG A 130 -15.24 17.02 16.00
CA ARG A 130 -16.35 17.51 16.86
C ARG A 130 -17.40 16.45 17.11
N LEU A 131 -17.69 15.63 16.10
CA LEU A 131 -18.59 14.51 16.27
C LEU A 131 -18.04 13.52 17.30
N LEU A 132 -16.74 13.22 17.25
CA LEU A 132 -16.08 12.35 18.21
C LEU A 132 -16.14 12.93 19.63
N GLU A 133 -15.84 14.22 19.81
CA GLU A 133 -15.97 14.92 21.08
C GLU A 133 -17.39 14.78 21.66
N ARG A 134 -18.42 15.06 20.87
CA ARG A 134 -19.82 14.93 21.31
C ARG A 134 -20.15 13.49 21.71
N ARG A 135 -19.80 12.51 20.88
CA ARG A 135 -20.16 11.10 21.12
C ARG A 135 -19.44 10.53 22.34
N LEU A 136 -18.16 10.82 22.53
CA LEU A 136 -17.44 10.40 23.73
C LEU A 136 -17.92 11.17 24.97
N GLY A 137 -18.27 12.44 24.83
CA GLY A 137 -18.92 13.22 25.89
C GLY A 137 -20.23 12.59 26.37
N GLU A 138 -21.09 12.11 25.46
CA GLU A 138 -22.32 11.38 25.80
C GLU A 138 -22.04 10.10 26.61
N TYR A 139 -20.93 9.39 26.34
CA TYR A 139 -20.51 8.24 27.15
C TYR A 139 -20.01 8.65 28.52
N VAL A 140 -19.18 9.69 28.59
CA VAL A 140 -18.62 10.19 29.85
C VAL A 140 -19.72 10.73 30.76
N GLU A 141 -20.71 11.47 30.24
CA GLU A 141 -21.86 11.95 31.02
C GLU A 141 -22.68 10.78 31.61
N ARG A 142 -22.82 9.69 30.85
CA ARG A 142 -23.64 8.55 31.26
C ARG A 142 -22.91 7.59 32.23
N TYR A 143 -21.62 7.39 32.05
CA TYR A 143 -20.86 6.34 32.72
C TYR A 143 -19.69 6.84 33.59
N GLY A 144 -19.32 8.12 33.48
CA GLY A 144 -18.13 8.70 34.10
C GLY A 144 -16.85 8.48 33.28
N SER A 145 -15.89 9.40 33.38
CA SER A 145 -14.62 9.33 32.64
C SER A 145 -13.80 8.08 32.98
N ASP A 146 -13.76 7.70 34.26
CA ASP A 146 -12.97 6.57 34.73
C ASP A 146 -13.47 5.25 34.13
N THR A 147 -14.80 5.09 34.04
CA THR A 147 -15.42 3.91 33.41
C THR A 147 -15.11 3.85 31.92
N VAL A 148 -15.13 4.99 31.23
CA VAL A 148 -14.79 5.06 29.79
C VAL A 148 -13.32 4.73 29.57
N ALA A 149 -12.41 5.27 30.39
CA ALA A 149 -10.98 4.97 30.33
C ALA A 149 -10.69 3.49 30.60
N LEU A 150 -11.33 2.90 31.61
CA LEU A 150 -11.32 1.44 31.86
C LEU A 150 -11.79 0.65 30.63
N GLY A 151 -12.80 1.14 29.93
CA GLY A 151 -13.27 0.55 28.68
C GLY A 151 -12.21 0.57 27.57
N PHE A 152 -11.46 1.66 27.44
CA PHE A 152 -10.35 1.73 26.47
C PHE A 152 -9.27 0.71 26.79
N GLU A 153 -8.80 0.66 28.04
CA GLU A 153 -7.77 -0.32 28.46
C GLU A 153 -8.26 -1.76 28.29
N ALA A 154 -9.49 -2.08 28.73
CA ALA A 154 -10.00 -3.44 28.62
C ALA A 154 -10.07 -3.96 27.17
N VAL A 155 -10.37 -3.07 26.22
CA VAL A 155 -10.40 -3.43 24.80
C VAL A 155 -8.98 -3.61 24.24
N MET A 156 -8.02 -2.79 24.68
CA MET A 156 -6.61 -2.97 24.32
C MET A 156 -6.03 -4.26 24.91
N ASP A 157 -6.27 -4.54 26.19
CA ASP A 157 -5.83 -5.76 26.87
C ASP A 157 -6.39 -7.02 26.22
N TYR A 158 -7.65 -6.94 25.76
CA TYR A 158 -8.28 -8.03 25.02
C TYR A 158 -7.56 -8.32 23.70
N ALA A 159 -7.30 -7.28 22.89
CA ALA A 159 -6.67 -7.45 21.59
C ALA A 159 -5.19 -7.90 21.72
N GLU A 160 -4.47 -7.40 22.72
CA GLU A 160 -3.11 -7.84 23.06
C GLU A 160 -3.08 -9.33 23.41
N ARG A 161 -3.98 -9.78 24.30
CA ARG A 161 -4.06 -11.19 24.69
C ARG A 161 -4.37 -12.10 23.50
N LEU A 162 -5.29 -11.71 22.61
CA LEU A 162 -5.60 -12.50 21.42
C LEU A 162 -4.38 -12.72 20.53
N LEU A 163 -3.57 -11.68 20.31
CA LEU A 163 -2.37 -11.83 19.49
C LEU A 163 -1.30 -12.68 20.20
N HIS A 164 -1.10 -12.54 21.52
CA HIS A 164 -0.21 -13.45 22.26
C HIS A 164 -0.64 -14.92 22.17
N GLU A 165 -1.95 -15.21 22.22
CA GLU A 165 -2.48 -16.57 22.03
C GLU A 165 -2.19 -17.10 20.62
N GLU A 166 -2.29 -16.26 19.58
CA GLU A 166 -1.92 -16.63 18.21
C GLU A 166 -0.42 -16.88 18.05
N ILE A 167 0.43 -16.03 18.64
CA ILE A 167 1.89 -16.17 18.59
C ILE A 167 2.33 -17.46 19.27
N ALA A 168 1.80 -17.75 20.46
CA ALA A 168 2.13 -18.96 21.23
C ALA A 168 1.75 -20.27 20.53
N ALA A 169 0.85 -20.22 19.53
CA ALA A 169 0.47 -21.36 18.72
C ALA A 169 1.42 -21.62 17.54
N LEU A 170 2.37 -20.71 17.29
CA LEU A 170 3.36 -20.81 16.22
C LEU A 170 4.66 -21.43 16.75
N PRO A 171 5.47 -22.08 15.90
CA PRO A 171 6.77 -22.57 16.31
C PRO A 171 7.73 -21.41 16.61
N ASP A 172 8.49 -21.54 17.70
CA ASP A 172 9.62 -20.66 17.97
C ASP A 172 10.64 -20.74 16.82
N GLY A 173 11.22 -19.60 16.47
CA GLY A 173 12.19 -19.55 15.39
C GLY A 173 12.39 -18.17 14.80
N GLU A 174 13.25 -18.15 13.78
CA GLU A 174 13.55 -16.99 12.96
C GLU A 174 13.00 -17.20 11.54
N TYR A 175 12.20 -16.24 11.07
CA TYR A 175 11.59 -16.25 9.76
C TYR A 175 11.96 -14.95 9.04
N VAL A 176 12.52 -15.05 7.84
CA VAL A 176 13.08 -13.89 7.12
C VAL A 176 12.44 -13.78 5.76
N PHE A 177 11.96 -12.58 5.42
CA PHE A 177 11.50 -12.26 4.08
C PHE A 177 12.12 -10.94 3.62
N THR A 178 12.57 -10.89 2.36
CA THR A 178 13.14 -9.70 1.77
C THR A 178 12.29 -9.22 0.61
N ASP A 179 12.07 -7.91 0.53
CA ASP A 179 11.42 -7.26 -0.60
C ASP A 179 12.22 -6.02 -1.04
N PHE A 180 11.89 -5.47 -2.20
CA PHE A 180 12.68 -4.42 -2.84
C PHE A 180 11.78 -3.32 -3.42
N CYS A 181 12.21 -2.07 -3.25
CA CYS A 181 11.82 -1.01 -4.17
C CYS A 181 12.72 -1.07 -5.40
N ASP A 182 12.15 -0.76 -6.56
CA ASP A 182 12.82 -0.86 -7.85
C ASP A 182 14.03 0.07 -7.91
N HIS A 183 13.85 1.36 -7.59
CA HIS A 183 14.88 2.39 -7.77
C HIS A 183 14.93 3.42 -6.63
N ASP A 184 16.14 3.74 -6.18
CA ASP A 184 16.46 5.00 -5.51
C ASP A 184 16.83 6.06 -6.54
N ILE A 185 15.84 6.77 -7.05
CA ILE A 185 15.97 7.79 -8.12
C ILE A 185 16.94 8.93 -7.74
N GLY A 186 17.15 9.18 -6.45
CA GLY A 186 18.09 10.21 -6.04
C GLY A 186 19.55 9.86 -6.35
N ARG A 187 19.90 8.58 -6.49
CA ARG A 187 21.28 8.13 -6.75
C ARG A 187 21.50 7.89 -8.23
N ALA A 188 22.62 8.34 -8.79
CA ALA A 188 22.89 8.25 -10.24
C ALA A 188 22.78 6.83 -10.85
N SER A 189 22.99 5.76 -10.08
CA SER A 189 22.86 4.38 -10.56
C SER A 189 21.47 3.78 -10.35
N HIS A 190 20.53 4.52 -9.77
CA HIS A 190 19.18 4.10 -9.40
C HIS A 190 19.14 2.67 -8.79
N PRO A 191 19.92 2.40 -7.72
CA PRO A 191 19.97 1.06 -7.16
C PRO A 191 18.62 0.68 -6.54
N ARG A 192 18.32 -0.62 -6.48
CA ARG A 192 17.22 -1.14 -5.66
C ARG A 192 17.45 -0.78 -4.19
N VAL A 193 16.35 -0.63 -3.46
CA VAL A 193 16.37 -0.43 -1.99
C VAL A 193 15.78 -1.68 -1.35
N ARG A 194 16.57 -2.37 -0.53
CA ARG A 194 16.19 -3.64 0.10
C ARG A 194 15.57 -3.43 1.48
N PHE A 195 14.45 -4.11 1.71
CA PHE A 195 13.71 -4.16 2.98
C PHE A 195 13.74 -5.59 3.51
N VAL A 196 14.34 -5.80 4.68
CA VAL A 196 14.51 -7.14 5.27
C VAL A 196 13.67 -7.23 6.53
N CYS A 197 12.63 -8.07 6.50
CA CYS A 197 11.81 -8.38 7.65
C CYS A 197 12.32 -9.67 8.30
N ARG A 198 12.86 -9.57 9.51
CA ARG A 198 13.15 -10.73 10.35
C ARG A 198 12.14 -10.82 11.50
N LEU A 199 11.28 -11.83 11.46
CA LEU A 199 10.38 -12.18 12.54
C LEU A 199 11.06 -13.20 13.46
N LEU A 200 11.16 -12.88 14.75
CA LEU A 200 11.59 -13.79 15.81
C LEU A 200 10.40 -14.12 16.69
N ILE A 201 10.11 -15.40 16.86
CA ILE A 201 9.09 -15.94 17.77
C ILE A 201 9.81 -16.67 18.91
N ASP A 202 9.47 -16.28 20.15
CA ASP A 202 9.92 -16.92 21.40
C ASP A 202 8.74 -16.99 22.38
N GLY A 203 8.12 -18.17 22.45
CA GLY A 203 6.90 -18.39 23.22
C GLY A 203 5.74 -17.57 22.68
N ASP A 204 5.23 -16.64 23.48
CA ASP A 204 4.13 -15.73 23.11
C ASP A 204 4.62 -14.36 22.60
N GLN A 205 5.93 -14.16 22.45
CA GLN A 205 6.51 -12.89 22.04
C GLN A 205 6.92 -12.90 20.57
N ALA A 206 6.60 -11.81 19.87
CA ALA A 206 7.05 -11.57 18.50
C ALA A 206 7.90 -10.30 18.42
N THR A 207 9.11 -10.43 17.87
CA THR A 207 9.94 -9.29 17.47
C THR A 207 10.05 -9.24 15.96
N ILE A 208 9.70 -8.10 15.36
CA ILE A 208 9.88 -7.83 13.94
C ILE A 208 11.05 -6.85 13.79
N ASP A 209 12.15 -7.36 13.25
CA ASP A 209 13.43 -6.68 13.16
C ASP A 209 13.76 -6.29 11.72
N TRP A 210 13.87 -4.99 11.48
CA TRP A 210 14.18 -4.36 10.19
C TRP A 210 15.62 -3.87 10.07
N THR A 211 16.48 -4.17 11.05
CA THR A 211 17.83 -3.55 11.20
C THR A 211 18.76 -3.82 10.01
N ASP A 212 18.51 -4.91 9.26
CA ASP A 212 19.28 -5.32 8.08
C ASP A 212 18.79 -4.71 6.75
N SER A 213 17.75 -3.88 6.80
CA SER A 213 17.34 -3.05 5.67
C SER A 213 18.46 -2.08 5.28
N ASP A 214 18.47 -1.68 4.01
CA ASP A 214 19.51 -0.80 3.47
C ASP A 214 19.52 0.57 4.17
N ASP A 215 20.60 1.33 3.98
CA ASP A 215 20.65 2.74 4.40
C ASP A 215 19.55 3.56 3.75
N ALA A 216 19.22 4.71 4.36
CA ALA A 216 18.19 5.60 3.83
C ALA A 216 18.43 5.91 2.34
N PRO A 217 17.41 5.75 1.50
CA PRO A 217 17.49 6.19 0.11
C PRO A 217 17.66 7.71 0.06
N LEU A 218 18.22 8.21 -1.06
CA LEU A 218 18.25 9.64 -1.30
C LEU A 218 16.87 10.14 -1.76
N GLY A 219 16.16 9.34 -2.56
CA GLY A 219 14.80 9.61 -3.04
C GLY A 219 13.69 9.18 -2.06
N PRO A 220 12.42 9.46 -2.41
CA PRO A 220 11.26 9.25 -1.52
C PRO A 220 10.78 7.79 -1.42
N ALA A 221 11.70 6.85 -1.27
CA ALA A 221 11.41 5.42 -1.25
C ALA A 221 11.33 4.82 0.16
N GLY A 222 11.84 5.52 1.18
CA GLY A 222 11.93 5.04 2.55
C GLY A 222 10.71 5.34 3.43
N LEU A 223 10.81 4.97 4.70
CA LEU A 223 9.77 5.14 5.73
C LEU A 223 10.28 5.93 6.92
N THR A 224 9.45 6.79 7.48
CA THR A 224 9.63 7.31 8.85
C THR A 224 9.28 6.23 9.87
N LEU A 225 9.73 6.38 11.12
CA LEU A 225 9.43 5.42 12.18
C LEU A 225 7.93 5.18 12.39
N PRO A 226 7.04 6.20 12.42
CA PRO A 226 5.60 5.95 12.51
C PRO A 226 5.06 5.17 11.30
N ALA A 227 5.56 5.46 10.09
CA ALA A 227 5.14 4.75 8.89
C ALA A 227 5.56 3.27 8.92
N LEU A 228 6.79 2.97 9.36
CA LEU A 228 7.26 1.59 9.56
C LEU A 228 6.40 0.83 10.57
N SER A 229 6.14 1.45 11.73
CA SER A 229 5.32 0.84 12.78
C SER A 229 3.94 0.48 12.24
N SER A 230 3.36 1.35 11.41
CA SER A 230 2.04 1.09 10.81
C SER A 230 2.09 0.01 9.73
N ALA A 231 3.10 0.00 8.84
CA ALA A 231 3.26 -1.05 7.83
C ALA A 231 3.45 -2.45 8.45
N THR A 232 4.27 -2.54 9.50
CA THR A 232 4.51 -3.79 10.23
C THR A 232 3.23 -4.30 10.90
N TYR A 233 2.46 -3.39 11.48
CA TYR A 233 1.18 -3.71 12.10
C TYR A 233 0.15 -4.18 11.06
N ASP A 234 0.02 -3.46 9.95
CA ASP A 234 -0.89 -3.77 8.85
C ASP A 234 -0.61 -5.17 8.28
N GLY A 235 0.66 -5.46 7.97
CA GLY A 235 1.08 -6.76 7.44
C GLY A 235 0.81 -7.90 8.42
N THR A 236 0.90 -7.63 9.73
CA THR A 236 0.52 -8.61 10.76
C THR A 236 -0.99 -8.85 10.76
N LEU A 237 -1.82 -7.81 10.72
CA LEU A 237 -3.27 -7.96 10.73
C LEU A 237 -3.80 -8.74 9.52
N HIS A 238 -3.18 -8.61 8.35
CA HIS A 238 -3.60 -9.38 7.17
C HIS A 238 -3.41 -10.89 7.34
N CYS A 239 -2.41 -11.31 8.12
CA CYS A 239 -2.22 -12.70 8.51
C CYS A 239 -3.17 -13.16 9.62
N PHE A 240 -3.71 -12.25 10.43
CA PHE A 240 -4.61 -12.57 11.55
C PHE A 240 -5.90 -11.73 11.50
N PRO A 241 -6.75 -11.91 10.47
CA PRO A 241 -7.90 -11.03 10.21
C PRO A 241 -9.00 -11.08 11.27
N HIS A 242 -8.96 -12.08 12.16
CA HIS A 242 -9.87 -12.21 13.30
C HIS A 242 -9.47 -11.35 14.51
N LEU A 243 -8.31 -10.68 14.49
CA LEU A 243 -7.88 -9.76 15.53
C LEU A 243 -8.70 -8.46 15.46
N VAL A 244 -9.88 -8.50 16.07
CA VAL A 244 -10.77 -7.36 16.25
C VAL A 244 -11.15 -7.19 17.72
N PRO A 245 -11.28 -5.95 18.23
CA PRO A 245 -11.17 -4.68 17.51
C PRO A 245 -9.72 -4.20 17.30
N LEU A 246 -9.53 -3.37 16.27
CA LEU A 246 -8.24 -2.77 15.92
C LEU A 246 -7.87 -1.68 16.93
N THR A 247 -6.95 -1.97 17.84
CA THR A 247 -6.50 -1.05 18.89
C THR A 247 -5.00 -1.14 19.12
N HIS A 248 -4.48 -0.23 19.95
CA HIS A 248 -3.07 -0.22 20.33
C HIS A 248 -2.63 -1.51 21.07
N GLY A 249 -3.55 -2.32 21.60
CA GLY A 249 -3.22 -3.61 22.21
C GLY A 249 -2.43 -4.56 21.30
N ILE A 250 -2.78 -4.60 20.01
CA ILE A 250 -2.05 -5.40 19.02
C ILE A 250 -0.64 -4.83 18.77
N ILE A 251 -0.47 -3.50 18.89
CA ILE A 251 0.86 -2.85 18.82
C ILE A 251 1.69 -3.21 20.05
N ARG A 252 1.09 -3.27 21.25
CA ARG A 252 1.78 -3.68 22.49
C ARG A 252 2.33 -5.11 22.43
N ALA A 253 1.66 -6.00 21.70
CA ALA A 253 2.03 -7.41 21.56
C ALA A 253 3.24 -7.67 20.62
N ILE A 254 3.69 -6.66 19.86
CA ILE A 254 4.78 -6.82 18.87
C ILE A 254 5.89 -5.83 19.14
N THR A 255 7.12 -6.30 19.22
CA THR A 255 8.29 -5.43 19.30
C THR A 255 8.82 -5.14 17.89
N VAL A 256 8.82 -3.87 17.47
CA VAL A 256 9.43 -3.44 16.20
C VAL A 256 10.82 -2.88 16.43
N LYS A 257 11.82 -3.39 15.71
CA LYS A 257 13.22 -2.90 15.75
C LYS A 257 13.64 -2.36 14.38
N THR A 258 14.41 -1.29 14.38
CA THR A 258 15.01 -0.68 13.18
C THR A 258 16.21 0.17 13.58
N ARG A 259 16.99 0.61 12.59
CA ARG A 259 18.15 1.48 12.73
C ARG A 259 17.83 2.89 12.22
N PRO A 260 17.96 3.97 13.03
CA PRO A 260 17.86 5.33 12.53
C PRO A 260 18.81 5.58 11.35
N GLY A 261 18.31 6.21 10.29
CA GLY A 261 19.06 6.43 9.04
C GLY A 261 19.05 5.24 8.08
N SER A 262 18.23 4.21 8.32
CA SER A 262 17.95 3.14 7.36
C SER A 262 16.73 3.46 6.49
N ALA A 263 16.48 2.67 5.46
CA ALA A 263 15.29 2.77 4.60
C ALA A 263 13.97 2.60 5.36
N THR A 264 13.99 1.94 6.53
CA THR A 264 12.80 1.76 7.40
C THR A 264 12.71 2.79 8.53
N HIS A 265 13.70 3.66 8.69
CA HIS A 265 13.68 4.75 9.67
C HIS A 265 14.50 5.93 9.15
N VAL A 266 13.98 6.56 8.11
CA VAL A 266 14.58 7.76 7.55
C VAL A 266 14.43 8.93 8.52
N LEU A 267 15.40 9.82 8.50
CA LEU A 267 15.45 11.01 9.36
C LEU A 267 15.27 12.26 8.50
N HIS A 268 14.77 13.33 9.11
CA HIS A 268 14.74 14.62 8.43
C HIS A 268 16.15 15.02 7.97
N PRO A 269 16.36 15.45 6.71
CA PRO A 269 15.33 15.87 5.73
C PRO A 269 15.07 14.87 4.58
N THR A 270 15.24 13.56 4.76
CA THR A 270 14.98 12.58 3.68
C THR A 270 13.54 12.66 3.17
N PRO A 271 13.28 12.80 1.86
CA PRO A 271 11.93 12.89 1.31
C PRO A 271 11.14 11.59 1.53
N VAL A 272 9.82 11.69 1.69
CA VAL A 272 8.92 10.58 2.07
C VAL A 272 7.54 10.62 1.38
N ALA A 273 7.28 11.52 0.43
CA ALA A 273 5.97 11.60 -0.24
C ALA A 273 5.58 10.25 -0.87
N GLY A 274 6.53 9.53 -1.44
CA GLY A 274 6.34 8.22 -2.07
C GLY A 274 6.32 7.01 -1.15
N TYR A 275 6.40 7.18 0.18
CA TYR A 275 6.54 6.08 1.15
C TYR A 275 5.54 4.94 0.92
N CYS A 276 4.28 5.29 0.61
CA CYS A 276 3.16 4.37 0.54
C CYS A 276 3.28 3.40 -0.65
N ALA A 277 3.65 3.93 -1.82
CA ALA A 277 3.90 3.15 -3.04
C ALA A 277 5.26 2.44 -3.02
N SER A 278 6.17 2.91 -2.16
CA SER A 278 7.52 2.39 -2.02
C SER A 278 7.60 1.57 -0.72
N GLY A 279 8.42 1.97 0.25
CA GLY A 279 8.77 1.16 1.42
C GLY A 279 7.60 0.64 2.25
N TYR A 280 6.46 1.34 2.33
CA TYR A 280 5.31 0.89 3.15
C TYR A 280 4.79 -0.46 2.67
N GLU A 281 4.48 -0.57 1.38
CA GLU A 281 3.97 -1.80 0.79
C GLU A 281 5.01 -2.93 0.83
N LYS A 282 6.31 -2.61 0.72
CA LYS A 282 7.38 -3.61 0.83
C LYS A 282 7.48 -4.13 2.27
N CYS A 283 7.34 -3.26 3.26
CA CYS A 283 7.33 -3.66 4.65
C CYS A 283 6.07 -4.47 5.01
N ASP A 284 4.92 -4.08 4.47
CA ASP A 284 3.65 -4.81 4.62
C ASP A 284 3.78 -6.23 4.04
N THR A 285 4.16 -6.35 2.76
CA THR A 285 4.39 -7.62 2.05
C THR A 285 5.48 -8.46 2.73
N ALA A 286 6.60 -7.88 3.15
CA ALA A 286 7.66 -8.62 3.83
C ALA A 286 7.24 -9.10 5.23
N THR A 287 6.43 -8.33 5.94
CA THR A 287 5.84 -8.77 7.22
C THR A 287 4.91 -9.96 7.00
N MET A 288 4.02 -9.88 5.99
CA MET A 288 3.14 -10.99 5.60
C MET A 288 3.95 -12.22 5.17
N GLY A 289 5.04 -12.03 4.44
CA GLY A 289 5.94 -13.10 4.01
C GLY A 289 6.63 -13.81 5.18
N ALA A 290 7.10 -13.06 6.18
CA ALA A 290 7.71 -13.62 7.38
C ALA A 290 6.70 -14.38 8.25
N TRP A 291 5.52 -13.79 8.51
CA TRP A 291 4.42 -14.50 9.18
C TRP A 291 3.96 -15.74 8.42
N GLY A 292 3.88 -15.64 7.09
CA GLY A 292 3.46 -16.73 6.22
C GLY A 292 4.36 -17.97 6.34
N GLN A 293 5.66 -17.78 6.59
CA GLN A 293 6.58 -18.89 6.86
C GLN A 293 6.29 -19.57 8.21
N ALA A 294 6.07 -18.79 9.27
CA ALA A 294 5.69 -19.32 10.58
C ALA A 294 4.35 -20.06 10.54
N LEU A 295 3.36 -19.47 9.87
CA LEU A 295 2.03 -20.05 9.66
C LEU A 295 2.08 -21.35 8.85
N ALA A 296 2.92 -21.40 7.81
CA ALA A 296 3.13 -22.62 7.05
C ALA A 296 3.75 -23.73 7.91
N ALA A 297 4.75 -23.40 8.74
CA ALA A 297 5.37 -24.34 9.66
C ALA A 297 4.37 -24.86 10.71
N ALA A 298 3.39 -24.04 11.11
CA ALA A 298 2.29 -24.42 11.98
C ALA A 298 1.17 -25.21 11.28
N GLY A 299 1.24 -25.41 9.96
CA GLY A 299 0.19 -26.08 9.19
C GLY A 299 -1.10 -25.26 9.04
N ARG A 300 -0.98 -23.93 9.01
CA ARG A 300 -2.09 -22.97 8.90
C ARG A 300 -2.08 -22.18 7.58
N PRO A 301 -2.11 -22.86 6.41
CA PRO A 301 -1.96 -22.20 5.10
C PRO A 301 -3.12 -21.26 4.75
N GLU A 302 -4.25 -21.32 5.45
CA GLU A 302 -5.42 -20.44 5.28
C GLU A 302 -5.15 -18.98 5.65
N MET A 303 -4.07 -18.69 6.37
CA MET A 303 -3.64 -17.33 6.72
C MET A 303 -2.47 -16.81 5.88
N ILE A 304 -2.14 -17.50 4.79
CA ILE A 304 -1.07 -17.13 3.86
C ILE A 304 -1.67 -16.55 2.58
N PHE A 305 -1.14 -15.40 2.16
CA PHE A 305 -1.57 -14.66 0.99
C PHE A 305 -0.36 -14.28 0.13
N GLY A 306 -0.53 -14.24 -1.20
CA GLY A 306 0.47 -13.68 -2.11
C GLY A 306 0.60 -12.16 -1.98
N GLY A 307 1.62 -11.60 -2.62
CA GLY A 307 1.78 -10.14 -2.76
C GLY A 307 0.59 -9.51 -3.49
N THR A 308 0.31 -8.25 -3.21
CA THR A 308 -0.95 -7.59 -3.62
C THR A 308 -0.70 -6.36 -4.50
N VAL A 309 -1.78 -5.66 -4.86
CA VAL A 309 -1.69 -4.42 -5.63
C VAL A 309 -0.92 -3.35 -4.85
N ASN A 310 0.06 -2.76 -5.51
CA ASN A 310 0.79 -1.62 -4.99
C ASN A 310 0.17 -0.32 -5.50
N LEU A 311 0.06 0.67 -4.60
CA LEU A 311 -0.45 1.98 -4.93
C LEU A 311 0.45 2.68 -5.95
N GLN A 312 -0.18 3.36 -6.90
CA GLN A 312 0.49 4.21 -7.87
C GLN A 312 -0.04 5.63 -7.71
N ASN A 313 0.83 6.57 -7.35
CA ASN A 313 0.43 7.96 -7.14
C ASN A 313 0.57 8.78 -8.42
N CYS A 314 -0.44 8.73 -9.29
CA CYS A 314 -0.43 9.44 -10.56
C CYS A 314 -1.08 10.83 -10.39
N CYS A 315 -0.27 11.87 -10.50
CA CYS A 315 -0.73 13.24 -10.38
C CYS A 315 -0.67 13.97 -11.72
N ILE A 316 -1.74 14.71 -12.05
CA ILE A 316 -1.80 15.57 -13.23
C ILE A 316 -2.21 16.96 -12.77
N GLY A 317 -1.43 17.97 -13.12
CA GLY A 317 -1.74 19.35 -12.78
C GLY A 317 -1.61 20.30 -13.96
N GLY A 318 -2.43 21.33 -13.96
CA GLY A 318 -2.45 22.31 -15.03
C GLY A 318 -3.50 23.40 -14.82
N VAL A 319 -3.87 24.06 -15.91
CA VAL A 319 -4.96 25.02 -15.96
C VAL A 319 -6.08 24.41 -16.79
N HIS A 320 -7.27 24.29 -16.21
CA HIS A 320 -8.41 23.68 -16.88
C HIS A 320 -8.87 24.59 -18.05
N PRO A 321 -8.86 24.12 -19.31
CA PRO A 321 -9.06 24.98 -20.48
C PRO A 321 -10.44 25.63 -20.56
N ARG A 322 -11.49 24.96 -20.03
CA ARG A 322 -12.85 25.52 -20.00
C ARG A 322 -13.12 26.54 -18.88
N THR A 323 -12.42 26.45 -17.74
CA THR A 323 -12.72 27.25 -16.54
C THR A 323 -11.64 28.28 -16.23
N GLY A 324 -10.44 28.11 -16.79
CA GLY A 324 -9.27 28.93 -16.49
C GLY A 324 -8.70 28.74 -15.08
N GLN A 325 -9.22 27.79 -14.31
CA GLN A 325 -8.78 27.52 -12.93
C GLN A 325 -7.65 26.50 -12.91
N ARG A 326 -6.74 26.63 -11.94
CA ARG A 326 -5.75 25.58 -11.66
C ARG A 326 -6.44 24.34 -11.11
N TYR A 327 -5.89 23.17 -11.43
CA TYR A 327 -6.34 21.90 -10.88
C TYR A 327 -5.14 21.02 -10.54
N VAL A 328 -5.38 20.07 -9.63
CA VAL A 328 -4.50 18.92 -9.36
C VAL A 328 -5.41 17.70 -9.29
N SER A 329 -5.22 16.77 -10.24
CA SER A 329 -5.78 15.42 -10.16
C SER A 329 -4.78 14.54 -9.42
N TYR A 330 -5.30 13.75 -8.49
CA TYR A 330 -4.60 12.63 -7.87
C TYR A 330 -5.39 11.37 -8.18
N THR A 331 -4.82 10.54 -9.06
CA THR A 331 -5.42 9.31 -9.54
C THR A 331 -4.61 8.12 -9.05
N TRP A 332 -5.31 7.09 -8.61
CA TRP A 332 -4.75 5.79 -8.25
C TRP A 332 -5.51 4.67 -8.96
N SER A 333 -4.92 3.49 -9.00
CA SER A 333 -5.52 2.31 -9.61
C SER A 333 -5.76 1.21 -8.58
N GLU A 334 -6.92 0.56 -8.69
CA GLU A 334 -7.15 -0.79 -8.19
C GLU A 334 -6.36 -1.82 -8.99
N GLY A 335 -6.15 -3.00 -8.43
CA GLY A 335 -5.43 -4.07 -9.12
C GLY A 335 -5.64 -5.42 -8.48
N GLY A 336 -4.66 -6.30 -8.66
CA GLY A 336 -4.78 -7.68 -8.24
C GLY A 336 -4.38 -7.90 -6.78
N GLN A 337 -5.26 -8.52 -6.01
CA GLN A 337 -4.96 -9.00 -4.67
C GLN A 337 -4.24 -10.36 -4.71
N GLY A 338 -3.51 -10.69 -3.66
CA GLY A 338 -2.77 -11.95 -3.55
C GLY A 338 -3.70 -13.17 -3.53
N ALA A 339 -3.25 -14.26 -4.15
CA ALA A 339 -3.92 -15.55 -4.06
C ALA A 339 -3.90 -16.12 -2.64
N ARG A 340 -4.85 -16.98 -2.33
CA ARG A 340 -4.99 -17.67 -1.05
C ARG A 340 -4.82 -19.16 -1.23
N SER A 341 -4.46 -19.86 -0.17
CA SER A 341 -4.41 -21.33 -0.19
C SER A 341 -5.75 -21.99 -0.54
N TYR A 342 -6.86 -21.27 -0.34
CA TYR A 342 -8.24 -21.72 -0.55
C TYR A 342 -8.99 -20.99 -1.68
N GLY A 343 -8.35 -20.08 -2.42
CA GLY A 343 -9.02 -19.45 -3.56
C GLY A 343 -8.22 -18.33 -4.23
N ASP A 344 -8.66 -17.96 -5.43
CA ASP A 344 -8.02 -16.91 -6.22
C ASP A 344 -8.04 -15.55 -5.52
N GLY A 345 -7.07 -14.70 -5.85
CA GLY A 345 -7.02 -13.31 -5.41
C GLY A 345 -8.13 -12.47 -6.08
N PRO A 346 -8.81 -11.57 -5.34
CA PRO A 346 -9.74 -10.62 -5.93
C PRO A 346 -9.05 -9.73 -6.99
N SER A 347 -9.64 -9.61 -8.18
CA SER A 347 -9.23 -8.63 -9.19
C SER A 347 -9.86 -7.27 -8.92
N PHE A 348 -9.23 -6.19 -9.40
CA PHE A 348 -9.78 -4.82 -9.32
C PHE A 348 -10.12 -4.37 -7.90
N ALA A 349 -9.34 -4.83 -6.92
CA ALA A 349 -9.50 -4.44 -5.54
C ALA A 349 -8.51 -3.34 -5.18
N MET A 350 -8.88 -2.53 -4.20
CA MET A 350 -7.99 -1.52 -3.61
C MET A 350 -6.88 -2.21 -2.81
N PHE A 351 -5.72 -1.55 -2.69
CA PHE A 351 -4.57 -1.99 -1.90
C PHE A 351 -4.96 -2.31 -0.44
N LEU A 352 -4.31 -3.32 0.16
CA LEU A 352 -4.68 -3.87 1.46
C LEU A 352 -4.68 -2.83 2.60
N TYR A 353 -3.69 -1.95 2.58
CA TYR A 353 -3.55 -0.86 3.53
C TYR A 353 -4.56 0.28 3.33
N GLY A 354 -5.52 0.14 2.39
CA GLY A 354 -6.58 1.10 2.10
C GLY A 354 -7.94 0.44 1.94
N GLY A 355 -8.24 -0.63 2.67
CA GLY A 355 -9.43 -1.49 2.44
C GLY A 355 -10.82 -0.83 2.43
N GLY A 356 -10.96 0.44 2.87
CA GLY A 356 -12.19 1.22 2.74
C GLY A 356 -12.26 2.12 1.50
N ALA A 357 -11.18 2.22 0.74
CA ALA A 357 -11.12 3.03 -0.47
C ALA A 357 -11.99 2.42 -1.58
N GLN A 358 -12.46 3.27 -2.48
CA GLN A 358 -13.22 2.87 -3.65
C GLN A 358 -12.52 3.39 -4.91
N ASN A 359 -12.82 2.77 -6.05
CA ASN A 359 -12.37 3.28 -7.33
C ASN A 359 -12.95 4.68 -7.59
N GLN A 360 -12.23 5.49 -8.36
CA GLN A 360 -12.68 6.84 -8.72
C GLN A 360 -13.60 6.75 -9.95
N PRO A 361 -14.86 7.22 -9.89
CA PRO A 361 -15.76 7.15 -11.02
C PRO A 361 -15.25 7.95 -12.22
N ILE A 362 -15.26 7.34 -13.41
CA ILE A 362 -14.83 7.97 -14.67
C ILE A 362 -15.54 9.31 -14.89
N GLU A 363 -16.87 9.33 -14.73
CA GLU A 363 -17.67 10.56 -14.93
C GLU A 363 -17.25 11.69 -13.99
N VAL A 364 -16.79 11.37 -12.78
CA VAL A 364 -16.26 12.37 -11.85
C VAL A 364 -14.89 12.84 -12.34
N HIS A 365 -14.01 11.93 -12.76
CA HIS A 365 -12.69 12.31 -13.26
C HIS A 365 -12.77 13.22 -14.51
N GLU A 366 -13.57 12.86 -15.51
CA GLU A 366 -13.77 13.66 -16.74
C GLU A 366 -14.50 14.99 -16.51
N ARG A 367 -15.33 15.07 -15.45
CA ARG A 367 -16.05 16.30 -15.12
C ARG A 367 -15.13 17.34 -14.48
N TRP A 368 -14.18 16.90 -13.67
CA TRP A 368 -13.34 17.79 -12.86
C TRP A 368 -12.01 18.13 -13.54
N TYR A 369 -11.52 17.25 -14.41
CA TYR A 369 -10.21 17.37 -15.03
C TYR A 369 -10.29 17.25 -16.56
N PRO A 370 -9.37 17.89 -17.31
CA PRO A 370 -9.38 17.86 -18.77
C PRO A 370 -8.82 16.53 -19.28
N VAL A 371 -9.54 15.45 -19.05
CA VAL A 371 -9.26 14.10 -19.54
C VAL A 371 -10.54 13.48 -20.12
N LEU A 372 -10.40 12.56 -21.06
CA LEU A 372 -11.48 11.68 -21.50
C LEU A 372 -10.97 10.24 -21.49
N TYR A 373 -11.68 9.33 -20.83
CA TYR A 373 -11.36 7.91 -20.87
C TYR A 373 -11.76 7.30 -22.20
N GLU A 374 -10.85 6.53 -22.78
CA GLU A 374 -11.14 5.66 -23.93
C GLU A 374 -11.48 4.25 -23.48
N LYS A 375 -10.84 3.77 -22.41
CA LYS A 375 -11.11 2.44 -21.85
C LYS A 375 -10.75 2.34 -20.37
N PHE A 376 -11.41 1.37 -19.73
CA PHE A 376 -11.11 0.89 -18.39
C PHE A 376 -11.48 -0.60 -18.36
N GLU A 377 -10.47 -1.46 -18.42
CA GLU A 377 -10.62 -2.90 -18.62
C GLU A 377 -9.61 -3.70 -17.79
N VAL A 378 -9.62 -5.03 -17.93
CA VAL A 378 -8.62 -5.91 -17.34
C VAL A 378 -7.25 -5.65 -17.96
N ALA A 379 -6.20 -5.60 -17.15
CA ALA A 379 -4.86 -5.83 -17.67
C ALA A 379 -4.73 -7.35 -17.92
N GLN A 380 -5.03 -7.80 -19.14
CA GLN A 380 -4.92 -9.21 -19.52
C GLN A 380 -3.54 -9.76 -19.12
N ASP A 381 -3.49 -11.01 -18.68
CA ASP A 381 -2.24 -11.72 -18.37
C ASP A 381 -1.44 -11.14 -17.18
N SER A 382 -2.05 -10.23 -16.40
CA SER A 382 -1.36 -9.57 -15.28
C SER A 382 -1.39 -10.36 -13.97
N ALA A 383 -2.17 -11.44 -13.84
CA ALA A 383 -2.26 -12.17 -12.57
C ALA A 383 -1.07 -13.11 -12.38
N GLY A 384 -0.56 -13.21 -11.15
CA GLY A 384 0.40 -14.24 -10.79
C GLY A 384 -0.25 -15.62 -10.85
N HIS A 385 0.38 -16.55 -11.53
CA HIS A 385 -0.17 -17.87 -11.80
C HIS A 385 0.04 -18.81 -10.62
N GLY A 386 -0.94 -19.69 -10.40
CA GLY A 386 -0.82 -20.75 -9.41
C GLY A 386 -2.00 -21.70 -9.48
N ARG A 387 -2.04 -22.70 -8.59
CA ARG A 387 -3.26 -23.48 -8.37
C ARG A 387 -4.44 -22.53 -8.13
N HIS A 388 -4.18 -21.52 -7.31
CA HIS A 388 -4.99 -20.31 -7.23
C HIS A 388 -4.19 -19.14 -7.78
N ARG A 389 -4.77 -18.38 -8.71
CA ARG A 389 -4.12 -17.21 -9.29
C ARG A 389 -4.27 -16.00 -8.38
N GLY A 390 -3.38 -15.03 -8.52
CA GLY A 390 -3.61 -13.69 -8.00
C GLY A 390 -4.78 -13.01 -8.71
N GLY A 391 -5.20 -11.86 -8.20
CA GLY A 391 -6.11 -10.97 -8.90
C GLY A 391 -5.44 -10.37 -10.13
N TYR A 392 -6.25 -10.00 -11.12
CA TYR A 392 -5.79 -9.22 -12.27
C TYR A 392 -5.70 -7.74 -11.92
N GLY A 393 -4.70 -7.08 -12.51
CA GLY A 393 -4.57 -5.64 -12.58
C GLY A 393 -5.61 -5.00 -13.52
N SER A 394 -5.64 -3.68 -13.51
CA SER A 394 -6.51 -2.87 -14.36
C SER A 394 -5.71 -2.13 -15.43
N HIS A 395 -6.36 -1.84 -16.56
CA HIS A 395 -5.84 -0.98 -17.61
C HIS A 395 -6.81 0.17 -17.85
N ARG A 396 -6.36 1.37 -17.50
CA ARG A 396 -7.06 2.62 -17.80
C ARG A 396 -6.33 3.35 -18.92
N ARG A 397 -7.08 3.86 -19.90
CA ARG A 397 -6.54 4.76 -20.91
C ARG A 397 -7.37 6.02 -21.00
N TRP A 398 -6.72 7.17 -20.94
CA TRP A 398 -7.37 8.46 -21.15
C TRP A 398 -6.56 9.37 -22.06
N ILE A 399 -7.27 10.27 -22.75
CA ILE A 399 -6.74 11.29 -23.63
C ILE A 399 -6.82 12.64 -22.95
N MET A 400 -5.72 13.38 -22.98
CA MET A 400 -5.64 14.75 -22.47
C MET A 400 -6.50 15.69 -23.31
N ARG A 401 -7.28 16.55 -22.64
CA ARG A 401 -8.14 17.58 -23.23
C ARG A 401 -7.63 19.00 -22.98
N GLY A 402 -6.33 19.12 -22.73
CA GLY A 402 -5.61 20.37 -22.50
C GLY A 402 -4.20 20.10 -22.01
N ASP A 403 -3.33 21.09 -22.12
CA ASP A 403 -1.95 20.99 -21.67
C ASP A 403 -1.87 20.84 -20.15
N ALA A 404 -0.96 19.97 -19.70
CA ALA A 404 -0.75 19.65 -18.31
C ALA A 404 0.68 19.18 -18.03
N VAL A 405 0.93 18.81 -16.79
CA VAL A 405 2.12 18.10 -16.36
C VAL A 405 1.70 16.88 -15.57
N ASN A 406 2.36 15.75 -15.82
CA ASN A 406 2.22 14.53 -15.04
C ASN A 406 3.45 14.25 -14.17
N SER A 407 3.21 13.69 -13.01
CA SER A 407 4.23 13.03 -12.19
C SER A 407 3.61 11.77 -11.62
N ILE A 408 4.38 10.70 -11.53
CA ILE A 408 3.95 9.44 -10.95
C ILE A 408 5.00 8.94 -9.97
N HIS A 409 4.56 8.62 -8.76
CA HIS A 409 5.35 7.85 -7.80
C HIS A 409 4.63 6.53 -7.51
N GLY A 410 5.06 5.50 -8.20
CA GLY A 410 4.70 4.10 -8.00
C GLY A 410 5.93 3.27 -7.64
N ASP A 411 5.82 1.97 -7.82
CA ASP A 411 6.88 0.95 -7.79
C ASP A 411 6.27 -0.34 -8.38
N ARG A 412 6.91 -1.52 -8.27
CA ARG A 412 6.45 -2.81 -8.84
C ARG A 412 6.44 -2.84 -10.38
N GLU A 413 7.31 -2.08 -11.03
CA GLU A 413 7.54 -2.20 -12.48
C GLU A 413 8.53 -3.32 -12.79
N GLU A 414 9.59 -3.46 -11.98
CA GLU A 414 10.58 -4.53 -12.13
C GLU A 414 10.39 -5.64 -11.09
N VAL A 415 10.29 -5.29 -9.80
CA VAL A 415 10.12 -6.21 -8.68
C VAL A 415 8.64 -6.34 -8.36
N THR A 416 7.97 -7.16 -9.14
CA THR A 416 6.53 -7.40 -9.09
C THR A 416 6.09 -8.17 -7.84
N PRO A 417 4.79 -8.12 -7.45
CA PRO A 417 4.34 -8.68 -6.19
C PRO A 417 4.55 -10.20 -6.11
N PRO A 418 5.09 -10.71 -4.99
CA PRO A 418 5.57 -12.08 -4.89
C PRO A 418 4.45 -13.13 -4.90
N GLY A 419 4.67 -14.20 -5.67
CA GLY A 419 3.92 -15.46 -5.50
C GLY A 419 4.39 -16.26 -4.28
N VAL A 420 3.56 -17.19 -3.81
CA VAL A 420 3.84 -18.02 -2.63
C VAL A 420 3.58 -19.50 -2.90
N ALA A 421 4.27 -20.37 -2.14
CA ALA A 421 4.11 -21.83 -2.21
C ALA A 421 4.26 -22.42 -3.63
N GLY A 422 5.13 -21.84 -4.47
CA GLY A 422 5.34 -22.24 -5.86
C GLY A 422 4.43 -21.57 -6.90
N GLY A 423 3.61 -20.60 -6.50
CA GLY A 423 2.94 -19.67 -7.43
C GLY A 423 3.90 -18.58 -7.92
N THR A 424 3.61 -18.00 -9.08
CA THR A 424 4.44 -16.93 -9.67
C THR A 424 4.02 -15.55 -9.18
N ASN A 425 4.91 -14.58 -9.37
CA ASN A 425 4.69 -13.17 -9.15
C ASN A 425 3.65 -12.63 -10.13
N GLY A 426 2.99 -11.54 -9.72
CA GLY A 426 2.06 -10.79 -10.56
C GLY A 426 2.74 -10.04 -11.70
N GLY A 427 1.93 -9.54 -12.63
CA GLY A 427 2.34 -8.59 -13.66
C GLY A 427 2.72 -7.23 -13.07
N PRO A 428 3.37 -6.36 -13.84
CA PRO A 428 3.95 -5.12 -13.33
C PRO A 428 2.97 -3.94 -13.38
N ASN A 429 3.27 -2.93 -12.57
CA ASN A 429 2.73 -1.57 -12.75
C ASN A 429 3.41 -0.90 -13.96
N LYS A 430 2.66 -0.14 -14.77
CA LYS A 430 3.20 0.60 -15.93
C LYS A 430 2.45 1.92 -16.19
N LEU A 431 3.15 2.91 -16.71
CA LEU A 431 2.59 4.15 -17.24
C LEU A 431 3.21 4.42 -18.60
N VAL A 432 2.40 4.35 -19.66
CA VAL A 432 2.87 4.52 -21.02
C VAL A 432 2.17 5.73 -21.66
N LEU A 433 2.96 6.67 -22.15
CA LEU A 433 2.48 7.81 -22.93
C LEU A 433 2.34 7.39 -24.39
N ASN A 434 1.22 7.76 -25.02
CA ASN A 434 0.98 7.59 -26.45
C ASN A 434 1.17 6.13 -26.94
N ALA A 435 0.75 5.16 -26.14
CA ALA A 435 0.90 3.73 -26.44
C ALA A 435 0.24 3.35 -27.78
N GLY A 436 0.95 2.56 -28.58
CA GLY A 436 0.57 2.13 -29.93
C GLY A 436 0.83 3.16 -31.03
N THR A 437 1.60 4.22 -30.78
CA THR A 437 1.93 5.25 -31.77
C THR A 437 3.44 5.38 -31.99
N ASP A 438 3.85 6.21 -32.96
CA ASP A 438 5.25 6.56 -33.20
C ASP A 438 5.87 7.44 -32.10
N ARG A 439 5.05 7.93 -31.17
CA ARG A 439 5.44 8.76 -30.00
C ARG A 439 5.31 8.00 -28.68
N GLU A 440 5.23 6.67 -28.72
CA GLU A 440 5.14 5.85 -27.51
C GLU A 440 6.37 6.03 -26.61
N GLU A 441 6.13 6.26 -25.33
CA GLU A 441 7.17 6.36 -24.31
C GLU A 441 6.71 5.65 -23.02
N ASN A 442 7.48 4.67 -22.53
CA ASN A 442 7.26 4.14 -21.19
C ASN A 442 7.83 5.13 -20.17
N LEU A 443 6.95 5.85 -19.48
CA LEU A 443 7.32 6.79 -18.43
C LEU A 443 7.74 6.07 -17.14
N GLY A 444 7.35 4.81 -17.00
CA GLY A 444 7.60 3.99 -15.82
C GLY A 444 6.92 4.52 -14.56
N MET A 445 7.36 4.03 -13.40
CA MET A 445 6.75 4.35 -12.10
C MET A 445 7.35 5.54 -11.34
N PHE A 446 8.38 6.19 -11.89
CA PHE A 446 9.10 7.27 -11.20
C PHE A 446 9.20 8.56 -12.02
N ALA A 447 8.27 8.79 -12.94
CA ALA A 447 8.29 9.96 -13.82
C ALA A 447 8.01 11.25 -13.04
N THR A 448 8.81 12.30 -13.30
CA THR A 448 8.68 13.60 -12.63
C THR A 448 8.52 14.71 -13.65
N ASN A 449 7.49 15.55 -13.46
CA ASN A 449 7.24 16.77 -14.24
C ASN A 449 7.22 16.57 -15.77
N VAL A 450 6.63 15.47 -16.24
CA VAL A 450 6.49 15.13 -17.66
C VAL A 450 5.47 16.06 -18.29
N PRO A 451 5.82 16.84 -19.34
CA PRO A 451 4.86 17.67 -20.05
C PRO A 451 3.86 16.80 -20.80
N LEU A 452 2.58 17.17 -20.73
CA LEU A 452 1.50 16.55 -21.49
C LEU A 452 0.82 17.60 -22.36
N HIS A 453 0.47 17.22 -23.57
CA HIS A 453 -0.24 18.08 -24.51
C HIS A 453 -1.66 17.57 -24.78
N GLU A 454 -2.54 18.48 -25.21
CA GLU A 454 -3.85 18.08 -25.71
C GLU A 454 -3.72 17.00 -26.81
N GLY A 455 -4.49 15.92 -26.65
CA GLY A 455 -4.48 14.78 -27.57
C GLY A 455 -3.50 13.66 -27.21
N ASP A 456 -2.58 13.87 -26.25
CA ASP A 456 -1.75 12.77 -25.76
C ASP A 456 -2.59 11.73 -24.99
N SER A 457 -2.25 10.44 -25.14
CA SER A 457 -2.88 9.35 -24.41
C SER A 457 -2.00 8.88 -23.24
N ILE A 458 -2.62 8.54 -22.11
CA ILE A 458 -1.95 7.88 -21.00
C ILE A 458 -2.58 6.50 -20.80
N ASP A 459 -1.76 5.46 -20.90
CA ASP A 459 -2.09 4.09 -20.55
C ASP A 459 -1.53 3.82 -19.14
N PHE A 460 -2.43 3.68 -18.17
CA PHE A 460 -2.14 3.48 -16.76
C PHE A 460 -2.54 2.07 -16.35
N LEU A 461 -1.54 1.22 -16.14
CA LEU A 461 -1.71 -0.19 -15.83
C LEU A 461 -1.30 -0.44 -14.38
N SER A 462 -2.15 -1.13 -13.64
CA SER A 462 -1.81 -1.65 -12.33
C SER A 462 -1.35 -3.10 -12.38
N ASN A 463 -0.56 -3.48 -11.38
CA ASN A 463 -0.04 -4.81 -11.20
C ASN A 463 -1.15 -5.81 -10.82
N GLY A 464 -0.94 -7.07 -11.17
CA GLY A 464 -1.72 -8.16 -10.60
C GLY A 464 -1.13 -8.65 -9.28
N GLY A 465 -1.85 -9.52 -8.58
CA GLY A 465 -1.39 -10.12 -7.33
C GLY A 465 -0.55 -11.38 -7.57
N GLY A 466 0.23 -11.79 -6.57
CA GLY A 466 0.99 -13.04 -6.61
C GLY A 466 0.10 -14.28 -6.52
N GLY A 467 0.49 -15.35 -7.22
CA GLY A 467 -0.19 -16.64 -7.24
C GLY A 467 0.13 -17.53 -6.04
N TYR A 468 -0.67 -18.59 -5.84
CA TYR A 468 -0.48 -19.60 -4.80
C TYR A 468 -0.44 -21.01 -5.41
N GLY A 469 0.61 -21.77 -5.09
CA GLY A 469 0.73 -23.17 -5.49
C GLY A 469 1.13 -23.35 -6.96
N ASN A 470 1.40 -24.60 -7.37
CA ASN A 470 1.83 -24.91 -8.73
C ASN A 470 0.72 -24.62 -9.76
N PRO A 471 0.96 -23.78 -10.80
CA PRO A 471 -0.01 -23.50 -11.87
C PRO A 471 -0.57 -24.75 -12.55
N LEU A 472 0.21 -25.81 -12.71
CA LEU A 472 -0.24 -27.05 -13.39
C LEU A 472 -1.32 -27.81 -12.59
N GLU A 473 -1.54 -27.48 -11.32
CA GLU A 473 -2.60 -28.04 -10.47
C GLU A 473 -3.94 -27.32 -10.63
N ARG A 474 -3.99 -26.18 -11.35
CA ARG A 474 -5.23 -25.42 -11.55
C ARG A 474 -6.26 -26.24 -12.34
N GLU A 475 -7.54 -26.12 -12.01
CA GLU A 475 -8.59 -26.79 -12.77
C GLU A 475 -8.67 -26.21 -14.20
N PRO A 476 -8.58 -27.02 -15.28
CA PRO A 476 -8.63 -26.51 -16.65
C PRO A 476 -9.88 -25.69 -16.99
N GLN A 477 -11.00 -25.96 -16.32
CA GLN A 477 -12.28 -25.31 -16.55
C GLN A 477 -12.29 -23.87 -16.03
N LEU A 478 -11.56 -23.60 -14.93
CA LEU A 478 -11.35 -22.24 -14.45
C LEU A 478 -10.50 -21.45 -15.45
N VAL A 479 -9.45 -22.07 -16.00
CA VAL A 479 -8.59 -21.46 -17.02
C VAL A 479 -9.39 -21.13 -18.29
N LEU A 480 -10.28 -22.03 -18.73
CA LEU A 480 -11.16 -21.76 -19.86
C LEU A 480 -12.10 -20.57 -19.59
N GLY A 481 -12.67 -20.47 -18.39
CA GLY A 481 -13.50 -19.33 -18.00
C GLY A 481 -12.75 -18.01 -18.11
N GLU A 482 -11.49 -17.96 -17.65
CA GLU A 482 -10.64 -16.77 -17.74
C GLU A 482 -10.29 -16.37 -19.17
N VAL A 483 -10.12 -17.34 -20.07
CA VAL A 483 -9.94 -17.08 -21.51
C VAL A 483 -11.22 -16.55 -22.15
N ILE A 484 -12.38 -17.13 -21.81
CA ILE A 484 -13.69 -16.66 -22.31
C ILE A 484 -13.93 -15.20 -21.88
N ASP A 485 -13.62 -14.87 -20.62
CA ASP A 485 -13.77 -13.53 -20.05
C ASP A 485 -12.70 -12.53 -20.56
N GLY A 486 -11.71 -12.99 -21.33
CA GLY A 486 -10.62 -12.18 -21.87
C GLY A 486 -9.56 -11.77 -20.84
N PHE A 487 -9.58 -12.38 -19.65
CA PHE A 487 -8.62 -12.07 -18.58
C PHE A 487 -7.28 -12.77 -18.80
N LEU A 488 -7.32 -13.94 -19.43
CA LEU A 488 -6.15 -14.76 -19.76
C LEU A 488 -6.07 -14.99 -21.27
N SER A 489 -4.89 -14.90 -21.85
CA SER A 489 -4.64 -15.25 -23.25
C SER A 489 -4.53 -16.77 -23.44
N LEU A 490 -4.76 -17.22 -24.69
CA LEU A 490 -4.53 -18.61 -25.08
C LEU A 490 -3.06 -19.03 -24.89
N GLU A 491 -2.13 -18.07 -25.05
CA GLU A 491 -0.70 -18.31 -24.88
C GLU A 491 -0.34 -18.59 -23.42
N GLU A 492 -0.84 -17.79 -22.47
CA GLU A 492 -0.61 -18.02 -21.05
C GLU A 492 -1.37 -19.23 -20.51
N ALA A 493 -2.59 -19.48 -20.98
CA ALA A 493 -3.35 -20.69 -20.66
C ALA A 493 -2.51 -21.97 -20.93
N ARG A 494 -1.83 -21.99 -22.08
CA ARG A 494 -0.96 -23.09 -22.46
C ARG A 494 0.36 -23.08 -21.71
N SER A 495 1.10 -21.97 -21.75
CA SER A 495 2.50 -21.93 -21.31
C SER A 495 2.69 -21.94 -19.79
N MET A 496 1.67 -21.48 -19.03
CA MET A 496 1.71 -21.42 -17.57
C MET A 496 0.87 -22.51 -16.92
N TYR A 497 -0.35 -22.78 -17.41
CA TYR A 497 -1.25 -23.78 -16.81
C TYR A 497 -1.25 -25.14 -17.53
N GLY A 498 -0.57 -25.25 -18.67
CA GLY A 498 -0.58 -26.44 -19.52
C GLY A 498 -1.94 -26.74 -20.14
N VAL A 499 -2.86 -25.77 -20.19
CA VAL A 499 -4.22 -25.96 -20.68
C VAL A 499 -4.29 -25.56 -22.15
N VAL A 500 -4.55 -26.53 -23.01
CA VAL A 500 -4.65 -26.30 -24.46
C VAL A 500 -6.11 -26.06 -24.81
N ILE A 501 -6.39 -24.86 -25.34
CA ILE A 501 -7.74 -24.41 -25.68
C ILE A 501 -7.79 -24.15 -27.19
N GLU A 502 -8.75 -24.79 -27.85
CA GLU A 502 -9.08 -24.56 -29.25
C GLU A 502 -10.10 -23.42 -29.33
N SER A 503 -9.79 -22.41 -30.15
CA SER A 503 -10.77 -21.39 -30.54
C SER A 503 -11.55 -21.91 -31.75
N LEU A 504 -12.81 -22.29 -31.54
CA LEU A 504 -13.69 -22.81 -32.59
C LEU A 504 -14.32 -21.66 -33.38
N ASP A 505 -14.80 -20.65 -32.66
CA ASP A 505 -15.29 -19.39 -33.21
C ASP A 505 -15.02 -18.24 -32.21
N PRO A 506 -14.01 -17.38 -32.47
CA PRO A 506 -13.67 -16.26 -31.61
C PRO A 506 -14.79 -15.21 -31.50
N GLU A 507 -15.64 -15.04 -32.51
CA GLU A 507 -16.65 -13.95 -32.54
C GLU A 507 -17.79 -14.19 -31.54
N VAL A 508 -18.04 -15.46 -31.20
CA VAL A 508 -19.06 -15.86 -30.22
C VAL A 508 -18.46 -16.45 -28.95
N HIS A 509 -17.15 -16.29 -28.75
CA HIS A 509 -16.40 -16.85 -27.63
C HIS A 509 -16.58 -18.37 -27.47
N ASP A 510 -16.64 -19.11 -28.59
CA ASP A 510 -16.72 -20.59 -28.57
C ASP A 510 -15.32 -21.19 -28.47
N PHE A 511 -15.00 -21.64 -27.26
CA PHE A 511 -13.72 -22.23 -26.91
C PHE A 511 -13.91 -23.62 -26.30
N ARG A 512 -12.98 -24.53 -26.61
CA ARG A 512 -13.00 -25.89 -26.09
C ARG A 512 -11.63 -26.31 -25.59
N ILE A 513 -11.59 -26.93 -24.41
CA ILE A 513 -10.37 -27.57 -23.90
C ILE A 513 -10.10 -28.85 -24.70
N ASP A 514 -8.93 -28.94 -25.31
CA ASP A 514 -8.38 -30.22 -25.77
C ASP A 514 -7.76 -30.94 -24.57
N ARG A 515 -8.48 -31.94 -24.06
CA ARG A 515 -8.05 -32.72 -22.88
C ARG A 515 -6.76 -33.51 -23.15
N SER A 516 -6.63 -34.09 -24.34
CA SER A 516 -5.46 -34.93 -24.66
C SER A 516 -4.22 -34.06 -24.82
N ALA A 517 -4.35 -32.92 -25.50
CA ALA A 517 -3.26 -31.96 -25.62
C ALA A 517 -2.93 -31.29 -24.27
N THR A 518 -3.92 -31.03 -23.42
CA THR A 518 -3.71 -30.50 -22.05
C THR A 518 -2.93 -31.49 -21.19
N GLU A 519 -3.26 -32.78 -21.21
CA GLU A 519 -2.49 -33.82 -20.50
C GLU A 519 -1.05 -33.91 -21.00
N ALA A 520 -0.85 -33.87 -22.32
CA ALA A 520 0.47 -33.90 -22.94
C ALA A 520 1.30 -32.65 -22.61
N GLU A 521 0.68 -31.46 -22.67
CA GLU A 521 1.33 -30.19 -22.35
C GLU A 521 1.70 -30.11 -20.86
N ARG A 522 0.79 -30.51 -19.96
CA ARG A 522 1.11 -30.61 -18.52
C ARG A 522 2.22 -31.61 -18.25
N ALA A 523 2.25 -32.74 -18.95
CA ALA A 523 3.35 -33.71 -18.83
C ALA A 523 4.68 -33.15 -19.37
N ALA A 524 4.65 -32.34 -20.43
CA ALA A 524 5.83 -31.68 -20.97
C ALA A 524 6.35 -30.56 -20.04
N LEU A 525 5.44 -29.85 -19.39
CA LEU A 525 5.75 -28.83 -18.38
C LEU A 525 6.07 -29.44 -17.00
N ALA A 526 5.76 -30.72 -16.77
CA ALA A 526 6.06 -31.39 -15.52
C ALA A 526 7.58 -31.44 -15.29
N GLY A 527 8.04 -30.87 -14.18
CA GLY A 527 9.46 -30.75 -13.87
C GLY A 527 10.16 -29.54 -14.50
N ARG A 528 9.44 -28.68 -15.25
CA ARG A 528 9.91 -27.35 -15.57
C ARG A 528 10.01 -26.54 -14.28
N GLU A 529 11.21 -26.14 -13.92
CA GLU A 529 11.40 -25.15 -12.87
C GLU A 529 10.91 -23.79 -13.37
N LEU A 530 10.10 -23.12 -12.56
CA LEU A 530 9.74 -21.73 -12.80
C LEU A 530 10.98 -20.88 -12.54
N PRO A 531 11.29 -19.90 -13.40
CA PRO A 531 12.42 -19.01 -13.17
C PRO A 531 12.24 -18.29 -11.84
N GLU A 532 13.30 -18.21 -11.05
CA GLU A 532 13.31 -17.41 -9.84
C GLU A 532 13.72 -15.98 -10.14
N GLY A 533 13.00 -15.03 -9.56
CA GLY A 533 13.29 -13.62 -9.71
C GLY A 533 12.12 -12.75 -9.32
N TYR A 534 12.17 -11.51 -9.78
CA TYR A 534 11.23 -10.46 -9.37
C TYR A 534 10.25 -10.06 -10.48
N GLY A 535 10.37 -10.64 -11.67
CA GLY A 535 9.52 -10.30 -12.81
C GLY A 535 8.23 -11.13 -12.89
N PRO A 536 7.32 -10.75 -13.80
CA PRO A 536 6.10 -11.49 -14.09
C PRO A 536 6.38 -12.94 -14.51
N GLY A 537 5.54 -13.88 -14.07
CA GLY A 537 5.69 -15.31 -14.38
C GLY A 537 6.87 -16.01 -13.70
N GLN A 538 7.65 -15.29 -12.88
CA GLN A 538 8.75 -15.82 -12.07
C GLN A 538 8.27 -16.13 -10.65
N VAL A 539 8.94 -17.00 -9.91
CA VAL A 539 8.68 -17.19 -8.47
C VAL A 539 9.61 -16.28 -7.69
N HIS A 540 9.08 -15.57 -6.68
CA HIS A 540 9.92 -14.80 -5.77
C HIS A 540 11.03 -15.70 -5.19
N PRO A 541 12.29 -15.26 -5.11
CA PRO A 541 13.41 -16.12 -4.70
C PRO A 541 13.18 -16.83 -3.35
N ASP A 542 12.47 -16.19 -2.42
CA ASP A 542 12.11 -16.75 -1.12
C ASP A 542 10.78 -17.55 -1.12
N GLY A 543 10.07 -17.58 -2.25
CA GLY A 543 8.76 -18.23 -2.47
C GLY A 543 8.82 -19.71 -2.85
N LYS A 544 9.99 -20.36 -2.73
CA LYS A 544 10.13 -21.80 -2.96
C LYS A 544 9.35 -22.60 -1.91
N ARG A 545 8.59 -23.60 -2.38
CA ARG A 545 7.83 -24.63 -1.64
C ARG A 545 7.98 -24.55 -0.12
N THR A 546 7.00 -23.92 0.55
CA THR A 546 6.84 -23.95 2.01
C THR A 546 6.79 -25.39 2.57
N GLY A 547 6.52 -26.39 1.72
CA GLY A 547 6.61 -27.81 2.06
C GLY A 547 8.00 -28.47 1.95
N GLU A 548 8.97 -27.90 1.22
CA GLU A 548 10.30 -28.54 1.04
C GLU A 548 11.36 -28.07 2.04
N LEU A 549 11.17 -26.91 2.69
CA LEU A 549 11.97 -26.51 3.85
C LEU A 549 11.73 -27.43 5.08
N LEU A 550 10.63 -28.18 5.10
CA LEU A 550 10.40 -29.27 6.06
C LEU A 550 11.26 -30.52 5.82
N SER A 551 12.01 -30.59 4.72
CA SER A 551 12.92 -31.72 4.44
C SER A 551 14.41 -31.41 4.66
N ARG A 552 14.78 -30.15 4.95
CA ARG A 552 16.17 -29.73 5.18
C ARG A 552 16.48 -29.19 6.58
N ALA A 553 15.49 -28.95 7.42
CA ALA A 553 15.70 -28.61 8.84
C ALA A 553 16.14 -29.80 9.73
N LEU A 554 16.39 -30.99 9.15
CA LEU A 554 16.80 -32.18 9.90
C LEU A 554 18.22 -32.69 9.61
N LEU A 555 19.02 -32.06 8.75
CA LEU A 555 20.41 -32.50 8.55
C LEU A 555 21.36 -31.34 8.23
N GLY A 556 22.22 -31.03 9.20
CA GLY A 556 23.63 -30.75 8.94
C GLY A 556 24.04 -29.28 8.87
N HIS A 557 24.69 -28.84 9.94
CA HIS A 557 25.84 -27.94 9.86
C HIS A 557 26.68 -28.22 8.61
N ASP A 558 27.05 -27.17 7.86
CA ASP A 558 28.44 -26.91 7.48
C ASP A 558 28.58 -25.53 6.81
N HIS A 559 29.15 -24.60 7.58
CA HIS A 559 30.32 -23.79 7.24
C HIS A 559 30.75 -23.56 5.77
N ILE A 560 31.08 -22.28 5.50
CA ILE A 560 32.15 -21.76 4.59
C ILE A 560 31.70 -21.51 3.12
N HIS A 561 31.99 -20.40 2.40
CA HIS A 561 32.93 -19.28 2.53
C HIS A 561 32.34 -18.00 1.91
#